data_AF-A0A9D4ND37-F1
#
_entry.id   AF-A0A9D4ND37-F1
#
_cell.length_a   1.000
_cell.length_b   1.000
_cell.length_c   1.000
_cell.angle_alpha   90.00
_cell.angle_beta   90.00
_cell.angle_gamma   90.00
#
_symmetry.space_group_name_H-M   'P 1'
#
loop_
_entity.id
_entity.type
_entity.pdbx_description
1 polymer ?
#
loop_
_entity_poly.entity_id
_entity_poly.type
_entity_poly.pdbx_seq_one_letter_code
_entity_poly.pdbx_strand_id
1 'polypeptide(L)'
;MRQPEDKMEIKFTYFDYPGFSENNSSYEINIVEKMIAVDKGLMQAGDTAYTYNLLKELDHANISQPIKKMLSTSLEFQMHSVRVLANIRKARCLWIQGEVIFSDLENNGQVVVDLQTHTTRIKCVGKNNLEPVLAYSSKSICIAVIVFSSMTMSAAVYKIVLGFALACIYRSKKPQTIMDQHNTLSSSDYRYIFANFIWDMLTIIGDFFNIWGSVAVLTMGDNELQLATIDKNTVFLGIGCLFSWLTVLRFSKIHVKFNLLFKTMFKAFWNV
;
A
#
# COMPACT_ATOMS: atom_id res chain seq x y z
N MET A 1 -13.90 -16.75 -19.07
CA MET A 1 -13.08 -15.53 -18.90
C MET A 1 -12.03 -15.55 -20.00
N ARG A 2 -12.06 -14.59 -20.93
CA ARG A 2 -11.03 -14.47 -21.99
C ARG A 2 -9.69 -14.22 -21.32
N GLN A 3 -8.66 -14.99 -21.68
CA GLN A 3 -7.29 -14.64 -21.33
C GLN A 3 -6.99 -13.26 -21.93
N PRO A 4 -6.46 -12.30 -21.15
CA PRO A 4 -6.01 -11.05 -21.72
C PRO A 4 -4.90 -11.37 -22.73
N GLU A 5 -5.11 -10.98 -23.98
CA GLU A 5 -4.12 -11.16 -25.01
C GLU A 5 -2.94 -10.24 -24.72
N ASP A 6 -1.77 -10.82 -24.92
CA ASP A 6 -0.48 -10.20 -24.86
C ASP A 6 -0.43 -9.11 -25.95
N LYS A 7 -0.49 -7.83 -25.57
CA LYS A 7 -0.59 -6.68 -26.50
C LYS A 7 0.59 -5.73 -26.39
N MET A 8 0.93 -5.10 -27.50
CA MET A 8 1.91 -4.03 -27.58
C MET A 8 1.30 -2.87 -28.36
N GLU A 9 1.35 -1.68 -27.80
CA GLU A 9 0.74 -0.48 -28.37
C GLU A 9 1.76 0.67 -28.28
N ILE A 10 1.83 1.47 -29.34
CA ILE A 10 2.66 2.67 -29.40
C ILE A 10 1.74 3.87 -29.47
N LYS A 11 1.87 4.77 -28.51
CA LYS A 11 1.13 6.04 -28.45
C LYS A 11 2.09 7.19 -28.72
N PHE A 12 1.78 7.98 -29.74
CA PHE A 12 2.49 9.21 -30.08
C PHE A 12 1.65 10.41 -29.69
N THR A 13 2.24 11.34 -28.97
CA THR A 13 1.66 12.64 -28.62
C THR A 13 2.53 13.72 -29.22
N TYR A 14 1.95 14.52 -30.11
CA TYR A 14 2.69 15.55 -30.83
C TYR A 14 1.84 16.79 -31.04
N PHE A 15 2.51 17.90 -31.30
CA PHE A 15 1.84 19.14 -31.63
C PHE A 15 1.47 19.19 -33.11
N ASP A 16 0.22 19.52 -33.39
CA ASP A 16 -0.26 19.85 -34.73
C ASP A 16 -0.27 21.37 -34.91
N TYR A 17 0.80 21.87 -35.53
CA TYR A 17 0.92 23.26 -35.95
C TYR A 17 0.79 23.37 -37.47
N PRO A 18 -0.14 24.19 -38.00
CA PRO A 18 -0.12 24.59 -39.40
C PRO A 18 0.99 25.63 -39.62
N GLY A 19 2.24 25.16 -39.71
CA GLY A 19 3.39 25.98 -40.14
C GLY A 19 3.91 26.97 -39.09
N PHE A 20 5.03 26.61 -38.44
CA PHE A 20 5.83 27.55 -37.66
C PHE A 20 6.51 28.54 -38.62
N SER A 21 6.07 29.80 -38.61
CA SER A 21 6.77 30.91 -39.24
C SER A 21 7.43 31.74 -38.15
N GLU A 22 8.76 31.77 -38.11
CA GLU A 22 9.57 32.52 -37.14
C GLU A 22 9.25 34.03 -37.09
N ASN A 23 8.46 34.54 -38.05
CA ASN A 23 8.18 35.96 -38.22
C ASN A 23 6.85 36.44 -37.61
N ASN A 24 5.97 35.54 -37.14
CA ASN A 24 4.69 35.92 -36.52
C ASN A 24 4.58 35.39 -35.09
N SER A 25 4.40 36.29 -34.12
CA SER A 25 4.32 36.02 -32.68
C SER A 25 3.01 35.38 -32.20
N SER A 26 2.22 34.81 -33.10
CA SER A 26 0.96 34.14 -32.79
C SER A 26 1.03 32.68 -33.20
N TYR A 27 0.87 31.77 -32.25
CA TYR A 27 0.79 30.34 -32.50
C TYR A 27 -0.49 29.77 -31.90
N GLU A 28 -1.13 28.86 -32.63
CA GLU A 28 -2.23 28.04 -32.14
C GLU A 28 -1.71 26.62 -31.97
N ILE A 29 -1.79 26.09 -30.75
CA ILE A 29 -1.26 24.77 -30.40
C ILE A 29 -2.42 23.80 -30.28
N ASN A 30 -2.47 22.80 -31.15
CA ASN A 30 -3.33 21.63 -30.97
C ASN A 30 -2.48 20.41 -30.63
N ILE A 31 -2.89 19.64 -29.64
CA ILE A 31 -2.23 18.39 -29.25
C ILE A 31 -2.99 17.25 -29.90
N VAL A 32 -2.29 16.41 -30.66
CA VAL A 32 -2.87 15.25 -31.34
C VAL A 32 -2.23 13.98 -30.78
N GLU A 33 -3.09 13.01 -30.47
CA GLU A 33 -2.69 11.68 -30.05
C GLU A 33 -2.93 10.69 -31.19
N LYS A 34 -1.92 9.87 -31.50
CA LYS A 34 -2.03 8.78 -32.47
C LYS A 34 -1.61 7.47 -31.80
N MET A 35 -2.48 6.47 -31.84
CA MET A 35 -2.24 5.14 -31.28
C MET A 35 -2.05 4.12 -32.40
N ILE A 36 -1.12 3.20 -32.19
CA ILE A 36 -0.77 2.17 -33.16
C ILE A 36 -0.65 0.85 -32.41
N ALA A 37 -1.56 -0.08 -32.70
CA ALA A 37 -1.46 -1.43 -32.22
C ALA A 37 -0.41 -2.18 -33.03
N VAL A 38 0.53 -2.80 -32.33
CA VAL A 38 1.53 -3.67 -32.92
C VAL A 38 1.04 -5.10 -32.74
N ASP A 39 0.66 -5.75 -33.84
CA ASP A 39 0.24 -7.14 -33.80
C ASP A 39 1.45 -8.06 -33.56
N LYS A 40 1.27 -9.07 -32.70
CA LYS A 40 2.32 -10.03 -32.43
C LYS A 40 2.37 -11.02 -33.60
N GLY A 41 3.47 -11.03 -34.34
CA GLY A 41 3.76 -12.12 -35.28
C GLY A 41 3.65 -13.46 -34.56
N LEU A 42 2.71 -14.31 -35.00
CA LEU A 42 2.49 -15.65 -34.48
C LEU A 42 3.78 -16.48 -34.59
N MET A 43 4.15 -17.18 -33.50
CA MET A 43 5.23 -18.17 -33.55
C MET A 43 4.93 -19.23 -34.62
N GLN A 44 5.86 -19.42 -35.57
CA GLN A 44 5.97 -20.68 -36.28
C GLN A 44 6.78 -21.64 -35.40
N ALA A 45 6.33 -22.89 -35.31
CA ALA A 45 6.93 -23.91 -34.46
C ALA A 45 8.38 -24.19 -34.90
N GLY A 46 9.38 -23.72 -34.13
CA GLY A 46 10.80 -24.02 -34.38
C GLY A 46 11.80 -23.02 -33.81
N ASP A 47 11.42 -21.76 -33.64
CA ASP A 47 12.37 -20.72 -33.21
C ASP A 47 12.36 -20.47 -31.70
N THR A 48 13.55 -20.45 -31.11
CA THR A 48 13.78 -20.30 -29.66
C THR A 48 13.95 -18.84 -29.21
N ALA A 49 13.94 -17.89 -30.14
CA ALA A 49 14.13 -16.47 -29.86
C ALA A 49 13.24 -15.59 -30.74
N TYR A 50 12.49 -14.69 -30.12
CA TYR A 50 11.81 -13.61 -30.82
C TYR A 50 12.84 -12.54 -31.19
N THR A 51 13.19 -12.42 -32.46
CA THR A 51 13.79 -11.18 -32.99
C THR A 51 12.67 -10.31 -33.53
N TYR A 52 12.06 -9.52 -32.65
CA TYR A 52 11.11 -8.48 -33.08
C TYR A 52 11.89 -7.23 -33.51
N ASN A 53 11.78 -6.87 -34.79
CA ASN A 53 12.47 -5.71 -35.34
C ASN A 53 11.50 -4.54 -35.49
N LEU A 54 11.36 -3.77 -34.41
CA LEU A 54 10.43 -2.64 -34.28
C LEU A 54 10.58 -1.65 -35.44
N LEU A 55 11.80 -1.43 -35.92
CA LEU A 55 12.10 -0.54 -37.05
C LEU A 55 11.37 -0.92 -38.34
N LYS A 56 11.27 -2.23 -38.64
CA LYS A 56 10.59 -2.71 -39.86
C LYS A 56 9.08 -2.48 -39.80
N GLU A 57 8.47 -2.62 -38.63
CA GLU A 57 7.04 -2.41 -38.46
C GLU A 57 6.68 -0.92 -38.51
N LEU A 58 7.53 -0.05 -37.96
CA LEU A 58 7.36 1.39 -38.10
C LEU A 58 7.54 1.87 -39.56
N ASP A 59 8.48 1.27 -40.29
CA ASP A 59 8.66 1.52 -41.72
C ASP A 59 7.44 1.04 -42.54
N HIS A 60 6.89 -0.15 -42.22
CA HIS A 60 5.66 -0.67 -42.84
C HIS A 60 4.42 0.19 -42.54
N ALA A 61 4.34 0.78 -41.34
CA ALA A 61 3.27 1.69 -40.96
C ALA A 61 3.47 3.12 -41.51
N ASN A 62 4.57 3.38 -42.24
CA ASN A 62 4.90 4.64 -42.89
C ASN A 62 4.94 5.84 -41.92
N ILE A 63 5.50 5.61 -40.73
CA ILE A 63 5.55 6.61 -39.65
C ILE A 63 6.94 7.25 -39.65
N SER A 64 7.10 8.32 -40.42
CA SER A 64 8.24 9.23 -40.25
C SER A 64 7.75 10.46 -39.48
N GLN A 65 7.83 10.43 -38.15
CA GLN A 65 7.50 11.61 -37.35
C GLN A 65 8.71 12.56 -37.23
N PRO A 66 8.54 13.87 -37.52
CA PRO A 66 9.58 14.85 -37.28
C PRO A 66 9.73 15.06 -35.76
N ILE A 67 10.92 14.76 -35.24
CA ILE A 67 11.29 14.89 -33.80
C ILE A 67 10.92 16.28 -33.25
N LYS A 68 11.00 17.33 -34.08
CA LYS A 68 10.66 18.72 -33.71
C LYS A 68 9.22 18.96 -33.24
N LYS A 69 8.29 18.04 -33.51
CA LYS A 69 6.87 18.16 -33.11
C LYS A 69 6.49 17.21 -31.98
N MET A 70 7.41 16.33 -31.57
CA MET A 70 7.14 15.29 -30.58
C MET A 70 7.06 15.90 -29.18
N LEU A 71 6.01 15.58 -28.43
CA LEU A 71 5.87 15.96 -27.02
C LEU A 71 6.24 14.79 -26.12
N SER A 72 5.61 13.65 -26.41
CA SER A 72 5.90 12.39 -25.76
C SER A 72 5.54 11.21 -26.67
N THR A 73 6.32 10.15 -26.57
CA THR A 73 5.97 8.85 -27.16
C THR A 73 5.96 7.84 -26.02
N SER A 74 4.89 7.07 -25.88
CA SER A 74 4.84 5.96 -24.94
C SER A 74 4.69 4.63 -25.66
N LEU A 75 5.44 3.65 -25.17
CA LEU A 75 5.42 2.27 -25.63
C LEU A 75 4.82 1.42 -24.52
N GLU A 76 3.57 1.02 -24.69
CA GLU A 76 2.86 0.16 -23.76
C GLU A 76 3.03 -1.30 -24.17
N PHE A 77 3.41 -2.16 -23.22
CA PHE A 77 3.54 -3.58 -23.46
C PHE A 77 2.98 -4.39 -22.29
N GLN A 78 2.39 -5.53 -22.63
CA GLN A 78 1.86 -6.49 -21.66
C GLN A 78 2.59 -7.82 -21.83
N MET A 79 3.04 -8.37 -20.70
CA MET A 79 3.74 -9.65 -20.66
C MET A 79 3.34 -10.49 -19.44
N HIS A 80 3.32 -11.80 -19.64
CA HIS A 80 3.18 -12.77 -18.57
C HIS A 80 4.53 -13.33 -18.15
N SER A 81 4.75 -13.44 -16.84
CA SER A 81 5.97 -14.03 -16.29
C SER A 81 5.64 -14.97 -15.15
N VAL A 82 6.39 -16.06 -15.03
CA VAL A 82 6.28 -17.02 -13.94
C VAL A 82 7.56 -17.01 -13.14
N ARG A 83 7.44 -16.65 -11.86
CA ARG A 83 8.55 -16.71 -10.91
C ARG A 83 8.41 -17.95 -10.04
N VAL A 84 9.34 -18.89 -10.19
CA VAL A 84 9.42 -20.10 -9.37
C VAL A 84 10.41 -19.86 -8.22
N LEU A 85 9.94 -19.94 -6.98
CA LEU A 85 10.84 -19.92 -5.82
C LEU A 85 11.15 -21.37 -5.40
N ALA A 86 12.36 -21.81 -5.73
CA ALA A 86 12.82 -23.18 -5.46
C ALA A 86 12.68 -23.58 -3.98
N ASN A 87 12.89 -22.64 -3.05
CA ASN A 87 12.88 -22.90 -1.61
C ASN A 87 11.48 -23.21 -1.03
N ILE A 88 10.41 -22.71 -1.64
CA ILE A 88 9.05 -22.76 -1.06
C ILE A 88 8.11 -23.61 -1.94
N ARG A 89 8.63 -24.21 -3.02
CA ARG A 89 7.82 -25.02 -3.96
C ARG A 89 6.54 -24.28 -4.40
N LYS A 90 6.63 -22.95 -4.52
CA LYS A 90 5.52 -22.05 -4.84
C LYS A 90 5.85 -21.27 -6.11
N ALA A 91 5.01 -21.45 -7.14
CA ALA A 91 5.04 -20.64 -8.34
C ALA A 91 4.20 -19.38 -8.14
N ARG A 92 4.68 -18.24 -8.63
CA ARG A 92 3.94 -16.98 -8.71
C ARG A 92 3.80 -16.58 -10.17
N CYS A 93 2.55 -16.50 -10.65
CA CYS A 93 2.24 -15.96 -11.97
C CYS A 93 2.02 -14.45 -11.85
N LEU A 94 2.70 -13.71 -12.70
CA LEU A 94 2.71 -12.27 -12.73
C LEU A 94 2.23 -11.82 -14.10
N TRP A 95 1.36 -10.83 -14.12
CA TRP A 95 1.02 -10.08 -15.32
C TRP A 95 1.63 -8.68 -15.17
N ILE A 96 2.50 -8.33 -16.11
CA ILE A 96 3.31 -7.12 -16.05
C ILE A 96 2.85 -6.25 -17.21
N GLN A 97 2.40 -5.05 -16.87
CA GLN A 97 2.12 -3.98 -17.81
C GLN A 97 3.27 -2.98 -17.68
N GLY A 98 4.05 -2.82 -18.74
CA GLY A 98 5.14 -1.87 -18.79
C GLY A 98 4.82 -0.74 -19.76
N GLU A 99 5.30 0.45 -19.44
CA GLU A 99 5.23 1.63 -20.29
C GLU A 99 6.62 2.26 -20.37
N VAL A 100 7.20 2.35 -21.57
CA VAL A 100 8.41 3.14 -21.81
C VAL A 100 7.98 4.50 -22.32
N ILE A 101 8.25 5.55 -21.54
CA ILE A 101 7.86 6.92 -21.84
C ILE A 101 9.11 7.67 -22.32
N PHE A 102 9.06 8.16 -23.54
CA PHE A 102 10.01 9.11 -24.11
C PHE A 102 9.38 10.49 -24.05
N SER A 103 9.84 11.33 -23.13
CA SER A 103 9.28 12.67 -22.90
C SER A 103 10.26 13.75 -23.34
N ASP A 104 9.77 14.69 -24.16
CA ASP A 104 10.47 15.92 -24.55
C ASP A 104 9.60 17.14 -24.16
N LEU A 105 8.98 17.09 -22.98
CA LEU A 105 8.08 18.15 -22.49
C LEU A 105 8.78 19.51 -22.37
N GLU A 106 10.08 19.52 -22.09
CA GLU A 106 10.87 20.75 -21.92
C GLU A 106 11.43 21.28 -23.25
N ASN A 107 11.37 20.50 -24.35
CA ASN A 107 11.86 20.84 -25.68
C ASN A 107 13.26 21.48 -25.67
N ASN A 108 14.12 20.99 -24.77
CA ASN A 108 15.49 21.48 -24.55
C ASN A 108 16.53 20.63 -25.30
N GLY A 109 16.07 19.71 -26.16
CA GLY A 109 16.90 18.76 -26.89
C GLY A 109 17.32 17.54 -26.06
N GLN A 110 16.85 17.40 -24.82
CA GLN A 110 17.06 16.24 -23.97
C GLN A 110 15.75 15.45 -23.82
N VAL A 111 15.69 14.28 -24.46
CA VAL A 111 14.58 13.34 -24.31
C VAL A 111 14.82 12.48 -23.06
N VAL A 112 13.91 12.57 -22.08
CA VAL A 112 13.92 11.72 -20.89
C VAL A 112 13.26 10.39 -21.21
N VAL A 113 13.93 9.29 -20.89
CA VAL A 113 13.40 7.94 -21.05
C VAL A 113 13.12 7.35 -19.68
N ASP A 114 11.85 7.07 -19.38
CA ASP A 114 11.42 6.43 -18.16
C ASP A 114 10.73 5.09 -18.46
N LEU A 115 10.92 4.10 -17.59
CA LEU A 115 10.26 2.80 -17.68
C LEU A 115 9.39 2.61 -16.45
N GLN A 116 8.09 2.70 -16.63
CA GLN A 116 7.10 2.46 -15.59
C GLN A 116 6.57 1.05 -15.72
N THR A 117 6.43 0.35 -14.60
CA THR A 117 5.91 -1.02 -14.61
C THR A 117 4.86 -1.21 -13.54
N HIS A 118 3.72 -1.77 -13.94
CA HIS A 118 2.64 -2.18 -13.08
C HIS A 118 2.55 -3.71 -13.11
N THR A 119 2.90 -4.32 -11.98
CA THR A 119 2.82 -5.77 -11.82
C THR A 119 1.56 -6.15 -11.04
N THR A 120 0.83 -7.11 -11.56
CA THR A 120 -0.32 -7.74 -10.91
C THR A 120 -0.06 -9.23 -10.71
N ARG A 121 -0.60 -9.79 -9.63
CA ARG A 121 -0.49 -11.23 -9.35
C ARG A 121 -1.74 -11.92 -9.84
N ILE A 122 -1.56 -12.94 -10.67
CA ILE A 122 -2.66 -13.76 -11.21
C ILE A 122 -2.55 -15.20 -10.68
N LYS A 123 -3.67 -15.92 -10.65
CA LYS A 123 -3.72 -17.32 -10.25
C LYS A 123 -3.12 -18.19 -11.37
N CYS A 124 -2.11 -18.97 -11.02
CA CYS A 124 -1.59 -19.97 -11.94
C CYS A 124 -2.60 -21.11 -12.11
N VAL A 125 -3.17 -21.28 -13.30
CA VAL A 125 -4.02 -22.43 -13.63
C VAL A 125 -3.12 -23.55 -14.14
N GLY A 126 -2.92 -24.59 -13.32
CA GLY A 126 -2.12 -25.77 -13.68
C GLY A 126 -2.26 -26.86 -12.63
N LYS A 127 -2.11 -28.13 -13.03
CA LYS A 127 -2.06 -29.29 -12.11
C LYS A 127 -0.77 -29.25 -11.30
N ASN A 128 -0.76 -28.40 -10.29
CA ASN A 128 0.36 -28.28 -9.39
C ASN A 128 0.14 -29.26 -8.24
N ASN A 129 0.78 -30.44 -8.29
CA ASN A 129 0.91 -31.36 -7.14
C ASN A 129 1.77 -30.77 -5.99
N LEU A 130 2.01 -29.46 -6.03
CA LEU A 130 2.80 -28.70 -5.08
C LEU A 130 1.82 -28.10 -4.08
N GLU A 131 1.26 -28.97 -3.23
CA GLU A 131 0.40 -28.56 -2.15
C GLU A 131 1.23 -27.71 -1.17
N PRO A 132 0.88 -26.44 -0.94
CA PRO A 132 1.70 -25.55 -0.16
C PRO A 132 1.49 -25.82 1.34
N VAL A 133 2.37 -26.63 1.94
CA VAL A 133 2.42 -26.88 3.40
C VAL A 133 2.45 -25.56 4.21
N LEU A 134 3.00 -24.47 3.66
CA LEU A 134 3.01 -23.15 4.31
C LEU A 134 1.72 -22.32 4.17
N ALA A 135 0.87 -22.58 3.16
CA ALA A 135 -0.33 -21.75 2.97
C ALA A 135 -1.32 -21.92 4.14
N TYR A 136 -1.44 -23.15 4.65
CA TYR A 136 -2.26 -23.45 5.81
C TYR A 136 -1.76 -22.77 7.09
N SER A 137 -0.43 -22.69 7.27
CA SER A 137 0.18 -22.04 8.43
C SER A 137 -0.10 -20.53 8.45
N SER A 138 0.02 -19.84 7.32
CA SER A 138 -0.20 -18.39 7.26
C SER A 138 -1.65 -17.98 7.54
N LYS A 139 -2.65 -18.71 7.01
CA LYS A 139 -4.07 -18.45 7.28
C LYS A 139 -4.42 -18.69 8.75
N SER A 140 -3.91 -19.79 9.32
CA SER A 140 -4.13 -20.14 10.73
C SER A 140 -3.56 -19.06 11.67
N ILE A 141 -2.37 -18.54 11.38
CA ILE A 141 -1.77 -17.44 12.16
C ILE A 141 -2.61 -16.17 12.07
N CYS A 142 -3.08 -15.78 10.87
CA CYS A 142 -3.91 -14.60 10.72
C CYS A 142 -5.23 -14.72 11.51
N ILE A 143 -5.87 -15.88 11.49
CA ILE A 143 -7.09 -16.14 12.26
C ILE A 143 -6.79 -16.05 13.77
N ALA A 144 -5.69 -16.65 14.24
CA ALA A 144 -5.28 -16.57 15.64
C ALA A 144 -5.04 -15.12 16.09
N VAL A 145 -4.39 -14.30 15.26
CA VAL A 145 -4.16 -12.87 15.52
C VAL A 145 -5.49 -12.12 15.61
N ILE A 146 -6.45 -12.37 14.71
CA ILE A 146 -7.77 -11.73 14.74
C ILE A 146 -8.52 -12.09 16.02
N VAL A 147 -8.54 -13.37 16.41
CA VAL A 147 -9.20 -13.83 17.63
C VAL A 147 -8.57 -13.18 18.85
N PHE A 148 -7.24 -13.22 18.97
CA PHE A 148 -6.53 -12.64 20.11
C PHE A 148 -6.75 -11.12 20.20
N SER A 149 -6.59 -10.39 19.09
CA SER A 149 -6.78 -8.93 19.04
C SER A 149 -8.24 -8.54 19.35
N SER A 150 -9.21 -9.36 18.97
CA SER A 150 -10.63 -9.11 19.30
C SER A 150 -10.91 -9.32 20.79
N MET A 151 -10.28 -10.32 21.41
CA MET A 151 -10.37 -10.56 22.85
C MET A 151 -9.73 -9.43 23.66
N THR A 152 -8.56 -8.94 23.24
CA THR A 152 -7.89 -7.82 23.92
C THR A 152 -8.66 -6.52 23.75
N MET A 153 -9.16 -6.23 22.54
CA MET A 153 -9.95 -5.03 22.26
C MET A 153 -11.25 -5.01 23.09
N SER A 154 -11.97 -6.14 23.15
CA SER A 154 -13.21 -6.23 23.97
C SER A 154 -12.92 -6.04 25.47
N ALA A 155 -11.83 -6.61 25.98
CA ALA A 155 -11.40 -6.40 27.36
C ALA A 155 -11.00 -4.94 27.65
N ALA A 156 -10.33 -4.26 26.71
CA ALA A 156 -9.97 -2.86 26.83
C ALA A 156 -11.21 -1.95 26.84
N VAL A 157 -12.15 -2.17 25.92
CA VAL A 157 -13.43 -1.44 25.87
C VAL A 157 -14.23 -1.66 27.16
N TYR A 158 -14.32 -2.88 27.65
CA TYR A 158 -15.00 -3.19 28.91
C TYR A 158 -14.41 -2.41 30.09
N LYS A 159 -13.07 -2.33 30.20
CA LYS A 159 -12.39 -1.56 31.25
C LYS A 159 -12.71 -0.06 31.18
N ILE A 160 -12.74 0.52 29.98
CA ILE A 160 -13.07 1.94 29.79
C ILE A 160 -14.52 2.21 30.18
N VAL A 161 -15.46 1.37 29.72
CA VAL A 161 -16.89 1.51 30.03
C VAL A 161 -17.14 1.36 31.53
N LEU A 162 -16.54 0.35 32.17
CA LEU A 162 -16.64 0.14 33.61
C LEU A 162 -16.05 1.33 34.39
N GLY A 163 -14.89 1.84 33.96
CA GLY A 163 -14.26 3.03 34.54
C GLY A 163 -15.16 4.27 34.45
N PHE A 164 -15.81 4.47 33.30
CA PHE A 164 -16.76 5.56 33.10
C PHE A 164 -18.03 5.39 33.96
N ALA A 165 -18.59 4.19 34.01
CA ALA A 165 -19.76 3.89 34.84
C ALA A 165 -19.48 4.14 36.33
N LEU A 166 -18.33 3.69 36.83
CA LEU A 166 -17.87 3.95 38.20
C LEU A 166 -17.70 5.45 38.47
N ALA A 167 -17.13 6.20 37.52
CA ALA A 167 -16.99 7.65 37.64
C ALA A 167 -18.35 8.37 37.72
N CYS A 168 -19.33 7.94 36.92
CA CYS A 168 -20.70 8.47 36.97
C CYS A 168 -21.38 8.17 38.31
N ILE A 169 -21.28 6.94 38.82
CA ILE A 169 -21.85 6.56 40.12
C ILE A 169 -21.21 7.36 41.25
N TYR A 170 -19.88 7.51 41.23
CA TYR A 170 -19.15 8.28 42.23
C TYR A 170 -19.57 9.77 42.22
N ARG A 171 -19.81 10.34 41.04
CA ARG A 171 -20.32 11.71 40.90
C ARG A 171 -21.77 11.86 41.38
N SER A 172 -22.61 10.85 41.16
CA SER A 172 -24.01 10.84 41.58
C SER A 172 -24.19 10.64 43.09
N LYS A 173 -23.30 9.88 43.75
CA LYS A 173 -23.36 9.60 45.19
C LYS A 173 -22.68 10.63 46.08
N LYS A 174 -22.05 11.69 45.53
CA LYS A 174 -21.57 12.81 46.34
C LYS A 174 -22.75 13.72 46.68
N PRO A 175 -23.22 13.77 47.94
CA PRO A 175 -24.15 14.81 48.35
C PRO A 175 -23.42 16.16 48.20
N GLN A 176 -24.14 17.16 47.68
CA GLN A 176 -23.66 18.54 47.47
C GLN A 176 -23.14 19.25 48.74
N THR A 177 -23.14 18.58 49.90
CA THR A 177 -22.83 19.14 51.21
C THR A 177 -21.43 18.80 51.76
N ILE A 178 -20.56 18.12 51.01
CA ILE A 178 -19.14 17.88 51.40
C ILE A 178 -18.21 18.50 50.33
N MET A 179 -18.45 19.75 49.94
CA MET A 179 -17.55 20.46 49.02
C MET A 179 -16.50 21.33 49.73
N ASP A 180 -16.59 21.56 51.04
CA ASP A 180 -15.75 22.62 51.64
C ASP A 180 -14.63 22.17 52.58
N GLN A 181 -14.50 20.90 52.98
CA GLN A 181 -13.51 20.61 54.04
C GLN A 181 -12.60 19.40 53.93
N HIS A 182 -12.88 18.37 53.11
CA HIS A 182 -11.90 17.30 52.96
C HIS A 182 -12.02 16.57 51.61
N ASN A 183 -10.89 16.50 50.92
CA ASN A 183 -10.60 15.60 49.81
C ASN A 183 -11.11 16.07 48.43
N THR A 184 -10.52 17.17 47.96
CA THR A 184 -10.13 17.26 46.56
C THR A 184 -9.39 15.97 46.20
N LEU A 185 -9.90 15.16 45.27
CA LEU A 185 -9.08 14.11 44.65
C LEU A 185 -7.77 14.78 44.23
N SER A 186 -6.65 14.30 44.78
CA SER A 186 -5.34 14.89 44.50
C SER A 186 -5.14 14.92 42.99
N SER A 187 -4.55 15.98 42.44
CA SER A 187 -4.19 16.08 41.02
C SER A 187 -3.39 14.86 40.53
N SER A 188 -2.75 14.11 41.43
CA SER A 188 -2.11 12.82 41.16
C SER A 188 -3.06 11.72 40.68
N ASP A 189 -4.27 11.64 41.21
CA ASP A 189 -5.18 10.52 40.96
C ASP A 189 -5.81 10.66 39.57
N TYR A 190 -6.16 11.88 39.19
CA TYR A 190 -6.61 12.21 37.83
C TYR A 190 -5.52 11.90 36.78
N ARG A 191 -4.24 12.18 37.09
CA ARG A 191 -3.12 11.87 36.19
C ARG A 191 -2.92 10.36 36.01
N TYR A 192 -3.13 9.56 37.05
CA TYR A 192 -3.03 8.11 36.96
C TYR A 192 -4.18 7.50 36.13
N ILE A 193 -5.41 7.99 36.34
CA ILE A 193 -6.59 7.58 35.57
C ILE A 193 -6.40 7.94 34.09
N PHE A 194 -5.97 9.17 33.79
CA PHE A 194 -5.73 9.63 32.42
C PHE A 194 -4.62 8.83 31.74
N ALA A 195 -3.53 8.52 32.46
CA ALA A 195 -2.47 7.69 31.92
C ALA A 195 -2.98 6.29 31.54
N ASN A 196 -3.74 5.63 32.42
CA ASN A 196 -4.33 4.31 32.14
C ASN A 196 -5.29 4.34 30.95
N PHE A 197 -6.10 5.40 30.84
CA PHE A 197 -6.99 5.61 29.69
C PHE A 197 -6.23 5.72 28.36
N ILE A 198 -5.10 6.45 28.33
CA ILE A 198 -4.25 6.54 27.12
C ILE A 198 -3.72 5.16 26.72
N TRP A 199 -3.30 4.33 27.68
CA TRP A 199 -2.82 2.97 27.38
C TRP A 199 -3.90 2.06 26.82
N ASP A 200 -5.09 2.11 27.41
CA ASP A 200 -6.22 1.32 26.94
C ASP A 200 -6.64 1.79 25.53
N MET A 201 -6.60 3.10 25.24
CA MET A 201 -6.81 3.64 23.88
C MET A 201 -5.74 3.20 22.88
N LEU A 202 -4.46 3.23 23.27
CA LEU A 202 -3.36 2.76 22.41
C LEU A 202 -3.53 1.28 22.04
N THR A 203 -4.01 0.47 23.00
CA THR A 203 -4.30 -0.95 22.80
C THR A 203 -5.42 -1.13 21.77
N ILE A 204 -6.53 -0.38 21.91
CA ILE A 204 -7.66 -0.43 20.98
C ILE A 204 -7.25 -0.04 19.55
N ILE A 205 -6.46 1.03 19.42
CA ILE A 205 -5.98 1.50 18.11
C ILE A 205 -5.07 0.44 17.47
N GLY A 206 -4.14 -0.13 18.24
CA GLY A 206 -3.27 -1.20 17.77
C GLY A 206 -4.04 -2.44 17.32
N ASP A 207 -5.01 -2.89 18.12
CA ASP A 207 -5.86 -4.04 17.81
C ASP A 207 -6.70 -3.80 16.55
N PHE A 208 -7.24 -2.60 16.35
CA PHE A 208 -7.96 -2.23 15.14
C PHE A 208 -7.08 -2.39 13.89
N PHE A 209 -5.84 -1.87 13.92
CA PHE A 209 -4.90 -2.02 12.80
C PHE A 209 -4.51 -3.48 12.55
N ASN A 210 -4.30 -4.28 13.60
CA ASN A 210 -3.96 -5.70 13.47
C ASN A 210 -5.11 -6.52 12.88
N ILE A 211 -6.36 -6.25 13.31
CA ILE A 211 -7.55 -6.92 12.77
C ILE A 211 -7.74 -6.54 11.29
N TRP A 212 -7.72 -5.24 10.98
CA TRP A 212 -7.88 -4.76 9.62
C TRP A 212 -6.82 -5.33 8.68
N GLY A 213 -5.55 -5.28 9.10
CA GLY A 213 -4.45 -5.81 8.31
C GLY A 213 -4.56 -7.32 8.09
N SER A 214 -4.94 -8.08 9.13
CA SER A 214 -5.10 -9.54 9.03
C SER A 214 -6.26 -9.93 8.10
N VAL A 215 -7.38 -9.22 8.15
CA VAL A 215 -8.50 -9.41 7.21
C VAL A 215 -8.08 -9.06 5.78
N ALA A 216 -7.33 -7.98 5.60
CA ALA A 216 -6.77 -7.60 4.30
C ALA A 216 -5.80 -8.66 3.75
N VAL A 217 -4.95 -9.27 4.59
CA VAL A 217 -4.08 -10.39 4.17
C VAL A 217 -4.90 -11.60 3.72
N LEU A 218 -5.94 -11.97 4.48
CA LEU A 218 -6.79 -13.13 4.15
C LEU A 218 -7.53 -12.93 2.82
N THR A 219 -8.10 -11.74 2.62
CA THR A 219 -8.80 -11.38 1.37
C THR A 219 -7.86 -11.27 0.17
N MET A 220 -6.61 -10.81 0.36
CA MET A 220 -5.59 -10.79 -0.69
C MET A 220 -5.09 -12.19 -1.07
N GLY A 221 -5.03 -13.11 -0.10
CA GLY A 221 -4.56 -14.47 -0.35
C GLY A 221 -5.43 -15.23 -1.37
N ASP A 222 -6.70 -14.85 -1.48
CA ASP A 222 -7.69 -15.53 -2.31
C ASP A 222 -8.01 -14.79 -3.63
N ASN A 223 -7.59 -13.53 -3.79
CA ASN A 223 -7.92 -12.67 -4.95
C ASN A 223 -6.69 -12.21 -5.76
N GLU A 224 -6.87 -12.04 -7.07
CA GLU A 224 -5.86 -11.44 -7.97
C GLU A 224 -5.75 -9.95 -7.69
N LEU A 225 -4.79 -9.55 -6.86
CA LEU A 225 -4.66 -8.16 -6.44
C LEU A 225 -3.31 -7.54 -6.84
N GLN A 226 -3.35 -6.23 -7.09
CA GLN A 226 -2.21 -5.37 -7.39
C GLN A 226 -1.19 -5.36 -6.24
N LEU A 227 0.11 -5.31 -6.56
CA LEU A 227 1.17 -5.22 -5.54
C LEU A 227 1.02 -3.98 -4.63
N ALA A 228 0.53 -2.85 -5.17
CA ALA A 228 0.35 -1.62 -4.41
C ALA A 228 -0.58 -1.76 -3.20
N THR A 229 -1.59 -2.64 -3.28
CA THR A 229 -2.48 -2.89 -2.13
C THR A 229 -1.77 -3.70 -1.04
N ILE A 230 -0.82 -4.56 -1.42
CA ILE A 230 0.00 -5.35 -0.48
C ILE A 230 0.88 -4.43 0.36
N ASP A 231 1.42 -3.37 -0.22
CA ASP A 231 2.27 -2.41 0.48
C ASP A 231 1.48 -1.65 1.54
N LYS A 232 0.28 -1.16 1.19
CA LYS A 232 -0.62 -0.47 2.15
C LYS A 232 -0.97 -1.36 3.34
N ASN A 233 -1.26 -2.63 3.08
CA ASN A 233 -1.60 -3.59 4.12
C ASN A 233 -0.42 -3.89 5.05
N THR A 234 0.79 -3.99 4.49
CA THR A 234 2.02 -4.23 5.26
C THR A 234 2.30 -3.06 6.21
N VAL A 235 2.03 -1.82 5.79
CA VAL A 235 2.13 -0.64 6.65
C VAL A 235 1.13 -0.71 7.82
N PHE A 236 -0.14 -1.03 7.55
CA PHE A 236 -1.14 -1.15 8.63
C PHE A 236 -0.76 -2.21 9.67
N LEU A 237 -0.30 -3.38 9.22
CA LEU A 237 0.10 -4.47 10.12
C LEU A 237 1.38 -4.11 10.89
N GLY A 238 2.30 -3.37 10.26
CA GLY A 238 3.51 -2.84 10.92
C GLY A 238 3.18 -1.81 12.00
N ILE A 239 2.27 -0.88 11.73
CA ILE A 239 1.81 0.13 12.70
C ILE A 239 1.08 -0.56 13.88
N GLY A 240 0.21 -1.54 13.58
CA GLY A 240 -0.46 -2.33 14.61
C GLY A 240 0.55 -3.05 15.52
N CYS A 241 1.59 -3.65 14.94
CA CYS A 241 2.67 -4.30 15.69
C CYS A 241 3.46 -3.31 16.56
N LEU A 242 3.78 -2.12 16.04
CA LEU A 242 4.45 -1.06 16.81
C LEU A 242 3.61 -0.64 18.03
N PHE A 243 2.31 -0.44 17.87
CA PHE A 243 1.43 -0.11 18.99
C PHE A 243 1.34 -1.25 20.00
N SER A 244 1.31 -2.51 19.56
CA SER A 244 1.37 -3.66 20.47
C SER A 244 2.66 -3.66 21.30
N TRP A 245 3.81 -3.37 20.70
CA TRP A 245 5.08 -3.24 21.42
C TRP A 245 5.10 -2.07 22.40
N LEU A 246 4.53 -0.92 22.02
CA LEU A 246 4.37 0.19 22.95
C LEU A 246 3.49 -0.19 24.15
N THR A 247 2.43 -0.97 23.94
CA THR A 247 1.58 -1.49 25.02
C THR A 247 2.37 -2.41 25.97
N VAL A 248 3.36 -3.16 25.48
CA VAL A 248 4.24 -3.97 26.36
C VAL A 248 4.99 -3.10 27.38
N LEU A 249 5.34 -1.86 27.02
CA LEU A 249 6.00 -0.91 27.94
C LEU A 249 5.13 -0.56 29.16
N ARG A 250 3.80 -0.76 29.09
CA ARG A 250 2.92 -0.65 30.26
C ARG A 250 3.33 -1.63 31.36
N PHE A 251 3.65 -2.87 31.01
CA PHE A 251 4.05 -3.90 31.98
C PHE A 251 5.42 -3.60 32.58
N SER A 252 6.31 -2.93 31.84
CA SER A 252 7.60 -2.48 32.37
C SER A 252 7.47 -1.46 33.50
N LYS A 253 6.33 -0.73 33.63
CA LYS A 253 6.08 0.22 34.73
C LYS A 253 5.98 -0.43 36.12
N ILE A 254 5.88 -1.76 36.18
CA ILE A 254 5.84 -2.52 37.44
C ILE A 254 7.17 -2.38 38.19
N HIS A 255 8.28 -2.15 37.48
CA HIS A 255 9.58 -1.89 38.09
C HIS A 255 9.79 -0.40 38.38
N VAL A 256 10.18 -0.09 39.62
CA VAL A 256 10.40 1.28 40.12
C VAL A 256 11.36 2.10 39.21
N LYS A 257 12.42 1.46 38.70
CA LYS A 257 13.41 2.09 37.81
C LYS A 257 12.81 2.53 36.47
N PHE A 258 11.98 1.67 35.85
CA PHE A 258 11.34 1.95 34.57
C PHE A 258 10.19 2.96 34.70
N ASN A 259 9.47 2.96 35.83
CA ASN A 259 8.43 3.95 36.10
C ASN A 259 9.00 5.39 36.21
N LEU A 260 10.19 5.55 36.79
CA LEU A 260 10.88 6.85 36.85
C LEU A 260 11.21 7.38 35.45
N LEU A 261 11.83 6.54 34.61
CA LEU A 261 12.15 6.86 33.21
C LEU A 261 10.93 7.28 32.40
N PHE A 262 9.82 6.58 32.59
CA PHE A 262 8.58 6.88 31.88
C PHE A 262 7.99 8.23 32.31
N LYS A 263 8.03 8.55 33.61
CA LYS A 263 7.60 9.85 34.14
C LYS A 263 8.48 10.99 33.64
N THR A 264 9.80 10.79 33.56
CA THR A 264 10.72 11.81 33.03
C THR A 264 10.51 12.05 31.54
N MET A 265 10.32 10.97 30.76
CA MET A 265 10.04 11.07 29.32
C MET A 265 8.74 11.84 29.05
N PHE A 266 7.65 11.53 29.76
CA PHE A 266 6.39 12.27 29.60
C PHE A 266 6.51 13.73 30.04
N LYS A 267 7.24 14.00 31.13
CA LYS A 267 7.46 15.38 31.58
C LYS A 267 8.29 16.19 30.59
N ALA A 268 9.30 15.56 29.98
CA ALA A 268 10.13 16.19 28.95
C ALA A 268 9.33 16.44 27.67
N PHE A 269 8.48 15.49 27.25
CA PHE A 269 7.67 15.63 26.03
C PHE A 269 6.69 16.81 26.07
N TRP A 270 6.12 17.12 27.24
CA TRP A 270 5.25 18.30 27.40
C TRP A 270 6.00 19.63 27.50
N ASN A 271 7.33 19.59 27.63
CA ASN A 271 8.17 20.77 27.81
C ASN A 271 9.00 21.12 26.55
N VAL A 272 8.93 20.28 25.52
CA VAL A 272 9.53 20.47 24.18
C VAL A 272 8.40 20.79 23.22
#